data_AF-A0A3S8UC17-F1
#
_entry.id   AF-A0A3S8UC17-F1
#
_cell.length_a   1.000
_cell.length_b   1.000
_cell.length_c   1.000
_cell.angle_alpha   90.00
_cell.angle_beta   90.00
_cell.angle_gamma   90.00
#
_symmetry.space_group_name_H-M   'P 1'
#
loop_
_entity.id
_entity.type
_entity.pdbx_description
1 polymer ?
#
loop_
_entity_poly.entity_id
_entity_poly.type
_entity_poly.pdbx_seq_one_letter_code
_entity_poly.pdbx_strand_id
1 'polypeptide(L)'
;MTALGADAAQTVAIGPLVVTERFDVALASVAARRGRDLATAASAAGVPLPGPGRHQSAAPYSAFWVAPEMWFVEAPFASHEDIVALLKAAFGDAASITEQTDAWVILDLAAPDLAPVLERLCNVDFRAVPDGYATRTVIDHLGCYLVKHGPGAARVLGPRSSAASLLHAVEVAAAAAF
;
A
#
# COMPACT_ATOMS: atom_id res chain seq x y z
N MET A 1 -18.52 5.17 -2.68
CA MET A 1 -18.61 3.96 -1.84
C MET A 1 -17.22 3.43 -1.60
N THR A 2 -16.86 3.17 -0.35
CA THR A 2 -15.54 2.66 0.05
C THR A 2 -15.39 1.17 -0.32
N ALA A 3 -14.21 0.60 -0.08
CA ALA A 3 -13.94 -0.81 -0.36
C ALA A 3 -14.76 -1.74 0.57
N LEU A 4 -15.06 -1.29 1.79
CA LEU A 4 -15.94 -1.96 2.75
C LEU A 4 -17.44 -1.69 2.52
N GLY A 5 -17.79 -1.01 1.43
CA GLY A 5 -19.19 -0.83 1.01
C GLY A 5 -19.92 0.30 1.74
N ALA A 6 -19.21 1.20 2.44
CA ALA A 6 -19.80 2.32 3.16
C ALA A 6 -19.68 3.65 2.38
N ASP A 7 -20.36 4.70 2.87
CA ASP A 7 -20.26 6.06 2.32
C ASP A 7 -19.07 6.86 2.89
N ALA A 8 -18.45 6.37 3.96
CA ALA A 8 -17.28 6.95 4.61
C ALA A 8 -16.31 5.85 5.07
N ALA A 9 -15.04 6.21 5.27
CA ALA A 9 -14.03 5.30 5.82
C ALA A 9 -14.51 4.64 7.10
N GLN A 10 -14.32 3.33 7.20
CA GLN A 10 -14.53 2.62 8.45
C GLN A 10 -13.27 2.67 9.33
N THR A 11 -13.49 2.77 10.64
CA THR A 11 -12.44 2.63 11.65
C THR A 11 -12.91 1.62 12.69
N VAL A 12 -12.07 0.64 12.98
CA VAL A 12 -12.34 -0.41 13.97
C VAL A 12 -11.22 -0.44 15.01
N ALA A 13 -11.57 -0.61 16.27
CA ALA A 13 -10.61 -0.77 17.37
C ALA A 13 -10.76 -2.15 18.01
N ILE A 14 -9.64 -2.87 18.16
CA ILE A 14 -9.56 -4.19 18.79
C ILE A 14 -8.40 -4.16 19.79
N GLY A 15 -8.71 -3.99 21.08
CA GLY A 15 -7.69 -3.73 22.10
C GLY A 15 -6.89 -2.46 21.74
N PRO A 16 -5.55 -2.52 21.71
CA PRO A 16 -4.70 -1.39 21.32
C PRO A 16 -4.56 -1.20 19.79
N LEU A 17 -5.08 -2.11 18.96
CA LEU A 17 -5.06 -1.97 17.50
C LEU A 17 -6.20 -1.07 17.04
N VAL A 18 -5.87 -0.09 16.19
CA VAL A 18 -6.81 0.68 15.38
C VAL A 18 -6.57 0.33 13.91
N VAL A 19 -7.63 -0.04 13.21
CA VAL A 19 -7.65 -0.29 11.77
C VAL A 19 -8.45 0.83 11.11
N THR A 20 -7.86 1.50 10.13
CA THR A 20 -8.51 2.58 9.37
C THR A 20 -8.54 2.23 7.89
N GLU A 21 -9.74 2.18 7.31
CA GLU A 21 -9.90 2.10 5.86
C GLU A 21 -9.46 3.41 5.20
N ARG A 22 -8.63 3.30 4.15
CA ARG A 22 -8.20 4.43 3.33
C ARG A 22 -8.92 4.37 1.98
N PHE A 23 -9.72 5.40 1.70
CA PHE A 23 -10.38 5.63 0.41
C PHE A 23 -9.93 6.95 -0.23
N ASP A 24 -8.96 7.62 0.39
CA ASP A 24 -8.40 8.93 0.05
C ASP A 24 -7.03 8.81 -0.63
N VAL A 25 -6.69 7.64 -1.16
CA VAL A 25 -5.42 7.36 -1.85
C VAL A 25 -5.70 7.02 -3.31
N ALA A 26 -5.14 7.79 -4.23
CA ALA A 26 -5.05 7.42 -5.63
C ALA A 26 -3.84 6.48 -5.84
N LEU A 27 -4.00 5.45 -6.66
CA LEU A 27 -3.00 4.41 -6.87
C LEU A 27 -2.80 4.11 -8.35
N ALA A 28 -1.54 4.03 -8.79
CA ALA A 28 -1.19 3.57 -10.13
C ALA A 28 -0.12 2.48 -10.08
N SER A 29 -0.24 1.47 -10.93
CA SER A 29 0.90 0.60 -11.24
C SER A 29 1.78 1.30 -12.27
N VAL A 30 3.08 1.35 -12.03
CA VAL A 30 4.07 1.91 -12.94
C VAL A 30 5.09 0.82 -13.27
N ALA A 31 5.26 0.52 -14.56
CA ALA A 31 6.31 -0.38 -15.05
C ALA A 31 7.22 0.38 -16.02
N ALA A 32 8.53 0.32 -15.81
CA ALA A 32 9.47 0.92 -16.75
C ALA A 32 9.39 0.20 -18.11
N ARG A 33 9.45 0.97 -19.20
CA ARG A 33 9.55 0.39 -20.54
C ARG A 33 10.99 0.07 -20.86
N ARG A 34 11.21 -1.11 -21.45
CA ARG A 34 12.54 -1.61 -21.81
C ARG A 34 13.31 -0.58 -22.64
N GLY A 35 14.53 -0.26 -22.21
CA GLY A 35 15.43 0.66 -22.91
C GLY A 35 15.06 2.14 -22.78
N ARG A 36 14.15 2.50 -21.88
CA ARG A 36 13.83 3.90 -21.55
C ARG A 36 14.37 4.27 -20.17
N ASP A 37 14.74 5.53 -20.02
CA ASP A 37 15.17 6.07 -18.74
C ASP A 37 13.98 6.66 -17.96
N LEU A 38 13.34 5.81 -17.15
CA LEU A 38 12.27 6.25 -16.24
C LEU A 38 12.83 7.06 -15.05
N ALA A 39 14.07 6.80 -14.63
CA ALA A 39 14.61 7.37 -13.40
C ALA A 39 14.76 8.90 -13.50
N THR A 40 15.22 9.41 -14.64
CA THR A 40 15.32 10.86 -14.87
C THR A 40 13.95 11.54 -14.82
N ALA A 41 12.93 10.98 -15.50
CA ALA A 41 11.58 11.54 -15.50
C ALA A 41 10.92 11.48 -14.12
N ALA A 42 11.09 10.35 -13.41
CA ALA A 42 10.58 10.18 -12.06
C ALA A 42 11.21 11.16 -11.06
N SER A 43 12.54 11.34 -11.13
CA SER A 43 13.24 12.33 -10.31
C SER A 43 12.75 13.75 -10.57
N ALA A 44 12.57 14.15 -11.83
CA ALA A 44 12.05 15.46 -12.20
C ALA A 44 10.60 15.70 -11.71
N ALA A 45 9.79 14.64 -11.67
CA ALA A 45 8.41 14.69 -11.20
C ALA A 45 8.24 14.50 -9.68
N GLY A 46 9.33 14.25 -8.95
CA GLY A 46 9.28 13.97 -7.52
C GLY A 46 8.68 12.60 -7.16
N VAL A 47 8.64 11.66 -8.09
CA VAL A 47 8.11 10.31 -7.85
C VAL A 47 9.25 9.38 -7.41
N PRO A 48 9.16 8.76 -6.22
CA PRO A 48 10.20 7.85 -5.76
C PRO A 48 10.12 6.51 -6.52
N LEU A 49 11.29 5.93 -6.84
CA LEU A 49 11.43 4.60 -7.44
C LEU A 49 12.28 3.71 -6.52
N PRO A 50 11.75 3.26 -5.38
CA PRO A 50 12.53 2.52 -4.39
C PRO A 50 13.02 1.17 -4.93
N GLY A 51 14.15 0.69 -4.41
CA GLY A 51 14.71 -0.61 -4.74
C GLY A 51 13.91 -1.80 -4.17
N PRO A 52 14.35 -3.04 -4.43
CA PRO A 52 13.66 -4.25 -3.99
C PRO A 52 13.32 -4.26 -2.50
N GLY A 53 12.07 -4.62 -2.18
CA GLY A 53 11.60 -4.73 -0.81
C GLY A 53 11.41 -3.39 -0.07
N ARG A 54 11.38 -2.26 -0.80
CA ARG A 54 11.36 -0.92 -0.20
C ARG A 54 10.13 -0.12 -0.59
N HIS A 55 9.69 0.68 0.37
CA HIS A 55 8.77 1.79 0.23
C HIS A 55 9.52 3.10 0.50
N GLN A 56 9.13 4.16 -0.20
CA GLN A 56 9.68 5.50 -0.04
C GLN A 56 8.57 6.55 -0.22
N SER A 57 8.55 7.55 0.65
CA SER A 57 7.66 8.72 0.54
C SER A 57 8.43 9.93 0.06
N ALA A 58 7.85 10.70 -0.87
CA ALA A 58 8.35 11.98 -1.37
C ALA A 58 7.15 12.85 -1.78
N ALA A 59 6.78 13.84 -0.95
CA ALA A 59 5.55 14.59 -1.14
C ALA A 59 5.44 15.21 -2.56
N PRO A 60 4.31 15.03 -3.27
CA PRO A 60 3.04 14.44 -2.79
C PRO A 60 2.93 12.91 -2.95
N TYR A 61 3.93 12.25 -3.55
CA TYR A 61 3.89 10.84 -3.88
C TYR A 61 4.45 9.94 -2.77
N SER A 62 4.02 8.69 -2.75
CA SER A 62 4.77 7.58 -2.18
C SER A 62 4.83 6.46 -3.20
N ALA A 63 5.80 5.56 -3.06
CA ALA A 63 5.86 4.38 -3.89
C ALA A 63 6.41 3.20 -3.12
N PHE A 64 6.06 2.01 -3.55
CA PHE A 64 6.71 0.79 -3.09
C PHE A 64 6.97 -0.17 -4.24
N TRP A 65 8.07 -0.88 -4.10
CA TRP A 65 8.51 -1.88 -5.06
C TRP A 65 7.56 -3.09 -5.06
N VAL A 66 7.15 -3.53 -6.25
CA VAL A 66 6.31 -4.74 -6.40
C VAL A 66 7.01 -5.86 -7.17
N ALA A 67 7.90 -5.51 -8.09
CA ALA A 67 8.69 -6.44 -8.90
C ALA A 67 9.83 -5.67 -9.62
N PRO A 68 10.80 -6.36 -10.27
CA PRO A 68 11.85 -5.67 -11.02
C PRO A 68 11.25 -4.66 -12.01
N GLU A 69 11.72 -3.41 -11.91
CA GLU A 69 11.24 -2.28 -12.73
C GLU A 69 9.73 -1.99 -12.63
N MET A 70 9.09 -2.40 -11.53
CA MET A 70 7.66 -2.18 -11.29
C MET A 70 7.37 -1.70 -9.86
N TRP A 71 6.49 -0.71 -9.76
CA TRP A 71 6.08 -0.06 -8.53
C TRP A 71 4.58 0.16 -8.49
N PHE A 72 4.04 0.22 -7.28
CA PHE A 72 2.82 0.99 -7.04
C PHE A 72 3.21 2.40 -6.59
N VAL A 73 2.56 3.40 -7.18
CA VAL A 73 2.72 4.82 -6.85
C VAL A 73 1.40 5.32 -6.27
N GLU A 74 1.48 5.93 -5.11
CA GLU A 74 0.37 6.46 -4.32
C GLU A 74 0.44 7.99 -4.30
N ALA A 75 -0.72 8.65 -4.23
CA ALA A 75 -0.84 10.08 -3.94
C ALA A 75 -2.20 10.38 -3.28
N PRO A 76 -2.41 11.56 -2.66
CA PRO A 76 -3.72 11.93 -2.12
C PRO A 76 -4.78 12.01 -3.22
N PHE A 77 -5.85 11.24 -3.10
CA PHE A 77 -6.93 11.16 -4.09
C PHE A 77 -7.54 12.53 -4.39
N ALA A 78 -7.72 13.37 -3.36
CA ALA A 78 -8.30 14.70 -3.51
C ALA A 78 -7.56 15.63 -4.50
N SER A 79 -6.26 15.42 -4.71
CA SER A 79 -5.43 16.20 -5.65
C SER A 79 -4.95 15.39 -6.86
N HIS A 80 -5.07 14.07 -6.81
CA HIS A 80 -4.53 13.15 -7.81
C HIS A 80 -5.57 12.10 -8.23
N GLU A 81 -6.85 12.47 -8.30
CA GLU A 81 -7.93 11.57 -8.74
C GLU A 81 -7.58 10.85 -10.05
N ASP A 82 -7.09 11.60 -11.04
CA ASP A 82 -6.53 11.06 -12.29
C ASP A 82 -5.00 10.94 -12.23
N ILE A 83 -4.50 10.18 -11.24
CA ILE A 83 -3.06 9.93 -11.07
C ILE A 83 -2.42 9.37 -12.33
N VAL A 84 -3.16 8.61 -13.15
CA VAL A 84 -2.65 8.06 -14.40
C VAL A 84 -2.35 9.16 -15.42
N ALA A 85 -3.24 10.13 -15.61
CA ALA A 85 -2.96 11.25 -16.50
C ALA A 85 -1.77 12.09 -16.02
N LEU A 86 -1.68 12.34 -14.71
CA LEU A 86 -0.55 13.08 -14.11
C LEU A 86 0.79 12.37 -14.33
N LEU A 87 0.86 11.07 -14.05
CA LEU A 87 2.07 10.28 -14.25
C LEU A 87 2.41 10.10 -15.74
N LYS A 88 1.40 9.98 -16.63
CA LYS A 88 1.65 9.92 -18.08
C LYS A 88 2.23 11.24 -18.60
N ALA A 89 1.75 12.37 -18.12
CA ALA A 89 2.31 13.67 -18.48
C ALA A 89 3.77 13.81 -18.02
N ALA A 90 4.08 13.28 -16.83
CA ALA A 90 5.43 13.29 -16.27
C ALA A 90 6.40 12.32 -16.98
N PHE A 91 5.96 11.09 -17.25
CA PHE A 91 6.85 10.01 -17.71
C PHE A 91 6.88 9.83 -19.22
N GLY A 92 5.90 10.39 -19.94
CA GLY A 92 5.78 10.23 -21.38
C GLY A 92 5.74 8.75 -21.79
N ASP A 93 6.68 8.35 -22.63
CA ASP A 93 6.81 6.98 -23.12
C ASP A 93 7.82 6.13 -22.32
N ALA A 94 8.34 6.62 -21.19
CA ALA A 94 9.29 5.88 -20.36
C ALA A 94 8.64 4.79 -19.50
N ALA A 95 7.33 4.85 -19.27
CA ALA A 95 6.59 3.90 -18.45
C ALA A 95 5.27 3.43 -19.08
N SER A 96 4.83 2.24 -18.66
CA SER A 96 3.45 1.79 -18.77
C SER A 96 2.75 2.02 -17.43
N ILE A 97 1.61 2.71 -17.47
CA ILE A 97 0.90 3.17 -16.27
C ILE A 97 -0.55 2.70 -16.34
N THR A 98 -1.02 2.08 -15.27
CA THR A 98 -2.40 1.56 -15.15
C THR A 98 -3.04 2.10 -13.88
N GLU A 99 -4.31 2.49 -13.99
CA GLU A 99 -5.16 2.91 -12.87
C GLU A 99 -5.39 1.72 -11.93
N GLN A 100 -5.28 1.93 -10.62
CA GLN A 100 -5.40 0.88 -9.61
C GLN A 100 -6.17 1.33 -8.35
N THR A 101 -6.67 2.57 -8.30
CA THR A 101 -7.28 3.16 -7.11
C THR A 101 -8.40 2.30 -6.56
N ASP A 102 -9.30 1.81 -7.42
CA ASP A 102 -10.43 0.99 -6.99
C ASP A 102 -10.15 -0.53 -7.00
N ALA A 103 -8.92 -0.96 -7.27
CA ALA A 103 -8.58 -2.39 -7.30
C ALA A 103 -8.32 -2.99 -5.91
N TRP A 104 -8.03 -2.14 -4.91
CA TRP A 104 -7.55 -2.56 -3.59
C TRP A 104 -8.42 -1.99 -2.46
N VAL A 105 -8.58 -2.76 -1.39
CA VAL A 105 -8.81 -2.18 -0.06
C VAL A 105 -7.46 -1.79 0.51
N ILE A 106 -7.39 -0.62 1.15
CA ILE A 106 -6.20 -0.16 1.86
C ILE A 106 -6.58 -0.01 3.33
N LEU A 107 -5.89 -0.75 4.19
CA LEU A 107 -6.07 -0.71 5.64
C LEU A 107 -4.80 -0.20 6.30
N ASP A 108 -4.87 0.96 6.95
CA ASP A 108 -3.81 1.42 7.83
C ASP A 108 -4.02 0.80 9.22
N LEU A 109 -2.98 0.17 9.75
CA LEU A 109 -2.93 -0.49 11.04
C LEU A 109 -2.07 0.35 11.99
N ALA A 110 -2.59 0.64 13.19
CA ALA A 110 -1.89 1.39 14.21
C ALA A 110 -2.03 0.73 15.60
N ALA A 111 -0.92 0.46 16.27
CA ALA A 111 -0.85 -0.03 17.65
C ALA A 111 0.51 0.37 18.28
N PRO A 112 0.74 0.23 19.60
CA PRO A 112 2.07 0.44 20.18
C PRO A 112 3.15 -0.50 19.60
N ASP A 113 2.79 -1.76 19.34
CA ASP A 113 3.59 -2.77 18.63
C ASP A 113 2.65 -3.62 17.76
N LEU A 114 2.89 -3.66 16.45
CA LEU A 114 2.09 -4.46 15.53
C LEU A 114 2.60 -5.90 15.37
N ALA A 115 3.79 -6.22 15.88
CA ALA A 115 4.37 -7.55 15.69
C ALA A 115 3.46 -8.70 16.20
N PRO A 116 2.85 -8.64 17.40
CA PRO A 116 1.97 -9.71 17.88
C PRO A 116 0.78 -10.01 16.95
N VAL A 117 0.25 -8.98 16.27
CA VAL A 117 -0.86 -9.12 15.32
C VAL A 117 -0.34 -9.63 13.98
N LEU A 118 0.70 -9.01 13.42
CA LEU A 118 1.21 -9.33 12.08
C LEU A 118 1.86 -10.72 12.00
N GLU A 119 2.49 -11.20 13.08
CA GLU A 119 3.04 -12.57 13.17
C GLU A 119 1.95 -13.66 13.10
N ARG A 120 0.70 -13.31 13.43
CA ARG A 120 -0.46 -14.21 13.28
C ARG A 120 -1.13 -14.08 11.90
N LEU A 121 -0.93 -12.96 11.20
CA LEU A 121 -1.58 -12.66 9.92
C LEU A 121 -0.78 -13.11 8.71
N CYS A 122 0.55 -13.03 8.77
CA CYS A 122 1.41 -13.22 7.61
C CYS A 122 2.77 -13.82 7.99
N ASN A 123 3.54 -14.23 6.99
CA ASN A 123 4.85 -14.86 7.16
C ASN A 123 6.02 -13.86 7.26
N VAL A 124 5.75 -12.56 7.36
CA VAL A 124 6.80 -11.54 7.45
C VAL A 124 7.28 -11.44 8.89
N ASP A 125 8.60 -11.58 9.10
CA ASP A 125 9.24 -11.24 10.38
C ASP A 125 9.22 -9.71 10.56
N PHE A 126 8.11 -9.21 11.09
CA PHE A 126 7.83 -7.78 11.18
C PHE A 126 8.78 -7.02 12.12
N ARG A 127 9.38 -7.73 13.08
CA ARG A 127 10.37 -7.18 14.01
C ARG A 127 11.73 -7.01 13.34
N ALA A 128 12.12 -7.95 12.48
CA ALA A 128 13.43 -7.92 11.83
C ALA A 128 13.52 -6.98 10.62
N VAL A 129 12.40 -6.75 9.91
CA VAL A 129 12.40 -5.88 8.72
C VAL A 129 12.42 -4.38 9.09
N PRO A 130 13.14 -3.55 8.31
CA PRO A 130 13.30 -2.14 8.62
C PRO A 130 12.04 -1.32 8.30
N ASP A 131 11.96 -0.11 8.86
CA ASP A 131 10.97 0.89 8.43
C ASP A 131 11.14 1.22 6.93
N GLY A 132 10.02 1.38 6.23
CA GLY A 132 9.99 1.48 4.79
C GLY A 132 10.28 0.15 4.08
N TYR A 133 10.10 -0.99 4.77
CA TYR A 133 10.01 -2.29 4.12
C TYR A 133 8.64 -2.44 3.45
N ALA A 134 8.63 -2.98 2.23
CA ALA A 134 7.40 -3.31 1.53
C ALA A 134 7.54 -4.63 0.80
N THR A 135 6.53 -5.49 0.92
CA THR A 135 6.58 -6.81 0.30
C THR A 135 5.19 -7.32 -0.05
N ARG A 136 5.16 -8.26 -0.99
CA ARG A 136 3.97 -9.10 -1.22
C ARG A 136 3.96 -10.24 -0.22
N THR A 137 2.82 -10.47 0.41
CA THR A 137 2.60 -11.55 1.36
C THR A 137 1.23 -12.18 1.13
N VAL A 138 0.86 -13.14 1.96
CA VAL A 138 -0.44 -13.78 1.97
C VAL A 138 -1.06 -13.63 3.36
N ILE A 139 -2.28 -13.11 3.42
CA ILE A 139 -3.08 -13.01 4.65
C ILE A 139 -4.39 -13.77 4.39
N ASP A 140 -4.67 -14.81 5.17
CA ASP A 140 -5.88 -15.64 5.03
C ASP A 140 -6.16 -16.07 3.57
N HIS A 141 -5.12 -16.60 2.90
CA HIS A 141 -5.12 -16.99 1.48
C HIS A 141 -5.28 -15.86 0.45
N LEU A 142 -5.40 -14.61 0.88
CA LEU A 142 -5.46 -13.43 0.03
C LEU A 142 -4.05 -12.92 -0.28
N GLY A 143 -3.77 -12.65 -1.57
CA GLY A 143 -2.54 -11.99 -1.96
C GLY A 143 -2.59 -10.51 -1.56
N CYS A 144 -1.73 -10.13 -0.61
CA CYS A 144 -1.70 -8.78 -0.05
C CYS A 144 -0.33 -8.13 -0.23
N TYR A 145 -0.28 -6.81 -0.13
CA TYR A 145 0.95 -6.07 0.09
C TYR A 145 0.99 -5.54 1.52
N LEU A 146 2.15 -5.67 2.17
CA LEU A 146 2.41 -5.11 3.49
C LEU A 146 3.49 -4.04 3.34
N VAL A 147 3.22 -2.84 3.85
CA VAL A 147 4.16 -1.72 3.92
C VAL A 147 4.36 -1.37 5.39
N LYS A 148 5.60 -1.45 5.88
CA LYS A 148 5.96 -1.07 7.25
C LYS A 148 6.29 0.41 7.30
N HIS A 149 5.53 1.16 8.10
CA HIS A 149 5.80 2.57 8.40
C HIS A 149 6.51 2.78 9.74
N GLY A 150 6.44 1.79 10.64
CA GLY A 150 7.10 1.79 11.94
C GLY A 150 6.87 0.49 12.70
N PRO A 151 7.38 0.36 13.93
CA PRO A 151 7.05 -0.76 14.83
C PRO A 151 5.55 -0.86 15.15
N GLY A 152 4.88 0.28 15.22
CA GLY A 152 3.46 0.39 15.53
C GLY A 152 2.55 0.79 14.36
N ALA A 153 3.11 0.91 13.15
CA ALA A 153 2.37 1.43 11.99
C ALA A 153 2.69 0.62 10.73
N ALA A 154 1.65 0.15 10.05
CA ALA A 154 1.76 -0.54 8.78
C ALA A 154 0.53 -0.29 7.91
N ARG A 155 0.69 -0.44 6.60
CA ARG A 155 -0.39 -0.45 5.64
C ARG A 155 -0.50 -1.83 5.01
N VAL A 156 -1.72 -2.33 4.89
CA VAL A 156 -2.03 -3.56 4.17
C VAL A 156 -2.93 -3.23 2.98
N LEU A 157 -2.53 -3.68 1.79
CA LEU A 157 -3.37 -3.63 0.60
C LEU A 157 -3.83 -5.04 0.28
N GLY A 158 -5.14 -5.24 0.12
CA GLY A 158 -5.74 -6.51 -0.30
C GLY A 158 -6.73 -6.32 -1.45
N PRO A 159 -7.14 -7.39 -2.14
CA PRO A 159 -8.12 -7.28 -3.22
C PRO A 159 -9.42 -6.66 -2.70
N ARG A 160 -9.93 -5.63 -3.39
CA ARG A 160 -11.16 -4.93 -2.97
C ARG A 160 -12.35 -5.89 -2.80
N SER A 161 -12.47 -6.90 -3.67
CA SER A 161 -13.54 -7.90 -3.61
C SER A 161 -13.55 -8.72 -2.32
N SER A 162 -12.42 -8.76 -1.59
CA SER A 162 -12.25 -9.50 -0.34
C SER A 162 -12.03 -8.57 0.86
N ALA A 163 -12.45 -7.30 0.74
CA ALA A 163 -12.19 -6.28 1.76
C ALA A 163 -12.71 -6.68 3.16
N ALA A 164 -13.97 -7.13 3.23
CA ALA A 164 -14.56 -7.57 4.49
C ALA A 164 -13.85 -8.81 5.07
N SER A 165 -13.41 -9.74 4.22
CA SER A 165 -12.65 -10.92 4.65
C SER A 165 -11.27 -10.54 5.21
N LEU A 166 -10.57 -9.61 4.55
CA LEU A 166 -9.28 -9.13 5.03
C LEU A 166 -9.42 -8.39 6.36
N LEU A 167 -10.41 -7.51 6.51
CA LEU A 167 -10.68 -6.84 7.78
C LEU A 167 -10.98 -7.86 8.89
N HIS A 168 -11.83 -8.85 8.60
CA HIS A 168 -12.15 -9.91 9.55
C HIS A 168 -10.90 -10.70 9.99
N ALA A 169 -10.01 -11.05 9.07
CA ALA A 169 -8.76 -11.72 9.41
C ALA A 169 -7.92 -10.88 10.38
N VAL A 170 -7.83 -9.55 10.14
CA VAL A 170 -7.13 -8.60 11.03
C VAL A 170 -7.79 -8.56 12.41
N GLU A 171 -9.11 -8.49 12.49
CA GLU A 171 -9.87 -8.49 13.75
C GLU A 171 -9.61 -9.77 14.57
N VAL A 172 -9.69 -10.93 13.92
CA VAL A 172 -9.46 -12.24 14.56
C VAL A 172 -8.02 -12.35 15.08
N ALA A 173 -7.03 -11.95 14.28
CA ALA A 173 -5.64 -11.97 14.71
C ALA A 173 -5.38 -11.02 15.89
N ALA A 174 -5.99 -9.83 15.87
CA ALA A 174 -5.88 -8.87 16.96
C ALA A 174 -6.52 -9.39 18.25
N ALA A 175 -7.72 -9.96 18.17
CA ALA A 175 -8.41 -10.56 19.31
C ALA A 175 -7.65 -11.77 19.90
N ALA A 176 -6.80 -12.44 19.11
CA ALA A 176 -5.93 -13.51 19.58
C ALA A 176 -4.54 -13.04 20.05
N ALA A 177 -4.19 -11.78 19.82
CA ALA A 177 -2.90 -11.18 20.18
C ALA A 177 -2.94 -10.45 21.53
N PHE A 178 -4.13 -9.98 21.93
CA PHE A 178 -4.38 -9.19 23.13
C PHE A 178 -5.39 -9.89 24.05
#